data_AF-A0A8T3LWR1-F1
#
_entry.id   AF-A0A8T3LWR1-F1
#
_cell.length_a   1.000
_cell.length_b   1.000
_cell.length_c   1.000
_cell.angle_alpha   90.00
_cell.angle_beta   90.00
_cell.angle_gamma   90.00
#
_symmetry.space_group_name_H-M   'P 1'
#
loop_
_entity.id
_entity.type
_entity.pdbx_description
1 polymer ?
#
loop_
_entity_poly.entity_id
_entity_poly.type
_entity_poly.pdbx_seq_one_letter_code
_entity_poly.pdbx_strand_id
1 'polypeptide(L)'
;MTTRARTAHPYRDTDVIDARAPRFNQATVGAVALIAVLSGWWPLLGLLAAQLGIGLRFGRRYCLACVAYFELVQPRFGEGLIEDSRPPRFANQVGFVVLTTATLAHVVGLTAIGTGLGWLIAGLALLAATTGMCAGCEMYRIGARLRGIRRRDIDRVELTELGEVSGVDAGGELVVAFGHPLCTDCKTLIGELASGTQRWVSVDVRDRPDLARKYGVALVPTVLRVAADGRVLHQVAG
;
A
#
# COMPACT_ATOMS: atom_id res chain seq x y z
N MET A 1 19.91 19.65 -10.46
CA MET A 1 18.61 19.12 -10.00
C MET A 1 18.92 17.89 -9.15
N THR A 2 19.00 18.04 -7.83
CA THR A 2 19.31 16.94 -6.91
C THR A 2 18.10 16.02 -6.87
N THR A 3 18.16 14.90 -7.59
CA THR A 3 17.20 13.81 -7.46
C THR A 3 17.21 13.39 -5.99
N ARG A 4 16.17 13.77 -5.24
CA ARG A 4 15.96 13.22 -3.89
C ARG A 4 16.04 11.70 -4.03
N ALA A 5 16.97 11.09 -3.30
CA ALA A 5 17.11 9.64 -3.33
C ALA A 5 15.77 9.00 -2.95
N ARG A 6 15.28 8.08 -3.79
CA ARG A 6 14.06 7.29 -3.50
C ARG A 6 14.25 6.60 -2.15
N THR A 7 13.25 6.65 -1.27
CA THR A 7 13.33 5.95 0.01
C THR A 7 13.00 4.47 -0.13
N ALA A 8 12.11 4.11 -1.06
CA ALA A 8 11.81 2.72 -1.42
C ALA A 8 12.29 2.41 -2.85
N HIS A 9 13.04 1.32 -3.00
CA HIS A 9 13.51 0.87 -4.31
C HIS A 9 12.37 0.17 -5.08
N PRO A 10 12.00 0.66 -6.29
CA PRO A 10 10.81 0.20 -7.00
C PRO A 10 10.88 -1.26 -7.49
N TYR A 11 12.03 -1.91 -7.48
CA TYR A 11 12.11 -3.32 -7.91
C TYR A 11 12.63 -4.28 -6.84
N ARG A 12 12.97 -3.76 -5.66
CA ARG A 12 13.50 -4.57 -4.55
C ARG A 12 12.53 -4.55 -3.36
N ASP A 13 11.99 -3.38 -3.05
CA ASP A 13 11.00 -3.22 -1.99
C ASP A 13 9.60 -3.42 -2.58
N THR A 14 9.26 -4.68 -2.87
CA THR A 14 8.03 -5.03 -3.60
C THR A 14 6.78 -5.03 -2.72
N ASP A 15 6.95 -5.05 -1.40
CA ASP A 15 5.83 -4.98 -0.45
C ASP A 15 5.26 -3.57 -0.31
N VAL A 16 6.03 -2.56 -0.70
CA VAL A 16 5.60 -1.16 -0.67
C VAL A 16 5.63 -0.52 -2.06
N ILE A 17 4.89 0.56 -2.21
CA ILE A 17 4.78 1.29 -3.47
C ILE A 17 4.48 2.76 -3.23
N ASP A 18 5.00 3.61 -4.10
CA ASP A 18 4.54 5.00 -4.20
C ASP A 18 3.06 5.04 -4.59
N ALA A 19 2.21 5.66 -3.78
CA ALA A 19 0.76 5.73 -3.95
C ALA A 19 0.32 6.37 -5.29
N ARG A 20 1.19 7.12 -5.96
CA ARG A 20 0.94 7.67 -7.29
C ARG A 20 1.12 6.63 -8.40
N ALA A 21 1.92 5.58 -8.19
CA ALA A 21 2.18 4.55 -9.20
C ALA A 21 0.94 3.69 -9.52
N PRO A 22 0.16 3.18 -8.53
CA PRO A 22 -1.11 2.52 -8.82
C PRO A 22 -2.08 3.43 -9.57
N ARG A 23 -2.16 4.72 -9.21
CA ARG A 23 -3.04 5.69 -9.89
C ARG A 23 -2.64 5.89 -11.35
N PHE A 24 -1.35 5.98 -11.63
CA PHE A 24 -0.83 6.05 -13.00
C PHE A 24 -1.16 4.78 -13.81
N ASN A 25 -1.04 3.60 -13.18
CA ASN A 25 -1.45 2.35 -13.81
C ASN A 25 -2.97 2.33 -14.09
N GLN A 26 -3.81 2.78 -13.14
CA GLN A 26 -5.26 2.88 -13.35
C GLN A 26 -5.63 3.89 -14.44
N ALA A 27 -4.94 5.02 -14.53
CA ALA A 27 -5.12 5.98 -15.62
C ALA A 27 -4.83 5.33 -16.97
N THR A 28 -3.75 4.55 -17.06
CA THR A 28 -3.36 3.84 -18.28
C THR A 28 -4.39 2.77 -18.66
N VAL A 29 -4.75 1.89 -17.71
CA VAL A 29 -5.75 0.84 -17.92
C VAL A 29 -7.10 1.42 -18.32
N GLY A 30 -7.55 2.45 -17.59
CA GLY A 30 -8.82 3.12 -17.85
C GLY A 30 -8.88 3.79 -19.21
N ALA A 31 -7.82 4.53 -19.59
CA ALA A 31 -7.75 5.18 -20.89
C ALA A 31 -7.74 4.18 -22.05
N VAL A 32 -6.93 3.12 -21.96
CA VAL A 32 -6.87 2.10 -23.02
C VAL A 32 -8.16 1.30 -23.10
N ALA A 33 -8.80 0.96 -21.97
CA ALA A 33 -10.09 0.30 -21.96
C ALA A 33 -11.18 1.20 -22.56
N LEU A 34 -11.16 2.50 -22.25
CA LEU A 34 -12.07 3.48 -22.83
C LEU A 34 -11.90 3.58 -24.36
N ILE A 35 -10.65 3.64 -24.84
CA ILE A 35 -10.35 3.63 -26.28
C ILE A 35 -10.87 2.33 -26.92
N ALA A 36 -10.69 1.18 -26.28
CA ALA A 36 -11.17 -0.11 -26.78
C ALA A 36 -12.68 -0.12 -26.99
N VAL A 37 -13.45 0.35 -26.00
CA VAL A 37 -14.93 0.35 -26.08
C VAL A 37 -15.48 1.44 -26.99
N LEU A 38 -14.84 2.61 -27.06
CA LEU A 38 -15.27 3.69 -27.96
C LEU A 38 -14.96 3.39 -29.43
N SER A 39 -13.82 2.78 -29.72
CA SER A 39 -13.42 2.40 -31.09
C SER A 39 -14.03 1.08 -31.55
N GLY A 40 -14.53 0.26 -30.62
CA GLY A 40 -14.95 -1.12 -30.90
C GLY A 40 -13.78 -2.11 -31.06
N TRP A 41 -12.53 -1.66 -30.95
CA TRP A 41 -11.34 -2.51 -31.06
C TRP A 41 -11.10 -3.30 -29.76
N TRP A 42 -11.92 -4.33 -29.53
CA TRP A 42 -11.86 -5.18 -28.34
C TRP A 42 -10.51 -5.88 -28.08
N PRO A 43 -9.62 -6.17 -29.06
CA PRO A 43 -8.33 -6.79 -28.76
C PRO A 43 -7.46 -5.99 -27.77
N LEU A 44 -7.70 -4.68 -27.61
CA LEU A 44 -7.05 -3.87 -26.59
C LEU A 44 -7.39 -4.32 -25.16
N LEU A 45 -8.60 -4.84 -24.91
CA LEU A 45 -8.96 -5.42 -23.61
C LEU A 45 -8.12 -6.66 -23.31
N GLY A 46 -7.87 -7.49 -24.33
CA GLY A 46 -7.00 -8.66 -24.24
C GLY A 46 -5.53 -8.30 -23.99
N LEU A 47 -5.05 -7.24 -24.65
CA LEU A 47 -3.70 -6.71 -24.39
C LEU A 47 -3.55 -6.17 -22.97
N LEU A 48 -4.56 -5.46 -22.44
CA LEU A 48 -4.57 -5.03 -21.05
C LEU A 48 -4.58 -6.21 -20.08
N ALA A 49 -5.40 -7.23 -20.34
CA ALA A 49 -5.42 -8.45 -19.55
C ALA A 49 -4.03 -9.12 -19.55
N ALA A 50 -3.44 -9.33 -20.72
CA ALA A 50 -2.09 -9.90 -20.84
C ALA A 50 -1.07 -9.07 -20.04
N GLN A 51 -1.13 -7.75 -20.15
CA GLN A 51 -0.19 -6.86 -19.49
C GLN A 51 -0.31 -6.86 -17.97
N LEU A 52 -1.53 -6.88 -17.44
CA LEU A 52 -1.78 -7.07 -16.01
C LEU A 52 -1.29 -8.45 -15.54
N GLY A 53 -1.59 -9.50 -16.31
CA GLY A 53 -1.15 -10.87 -16.01
C GLY A 53 0.37 -11.00 -15.95
N ILE A 54 1.09 -10.44 -16.92
CA ILE A 54 2.55 -10.39 -16.97
C ILE A 54 3.11 -9.65 -15.75
N GLY A 55 2.60 -8.46 -15.45
CA GLY A 55 3.02 -7.67 -14.28
C GLY A 55 2.77 -8.39 -12.95
N LEU A 56 1.63 -9.07 -12.82
CA LEU A 56 1.28 -9.86 -11.63
C LEU A 56 2.16 -11.09 -11.47
N ARG A 57 2.52 -11.76 -12.58
CA ARG A 57 3.28 -13.02 -12.57
C ARG A 57 4.79 -12.82 -12.42
N PHE A 58 5.35 -11.82 -13.09
CA PHE A 58 6.79 -11.60 -13.19
C PHE A 58 7.28 -10.36 -12.43
N GLY A 59 6.35 -9.57 -11.90
CA GLY A 59 6.62 -8.42 -11.05
C GLY A 59 6.59 -7.08 -11.77
N ARG A 60 6.72 -6.01 -10.96
CA ARG A 60 6.56 -4.60 -11.35
C ARG A 60 7.48 -4.15 -12.49
N ARG A 61 8.63 -4.78 -12.68
CA ARG A 61 9.58 -4.50 -13.78
C ARG A 61 9.05 -4.86 -15.17
N TYR A 62 8.05 -5.73 -15.27
CA TYR A 62 7.41 -6.10 -16.54
C TYR A 62 6.06 -5.40 -16.75
N CYS A 63 5.59 -4.62 -15.77
CA CYS A 63 4.45 -3.75 -15.92
C CYS A 63 4.91 -2.43 -16.59
N LEU A 64 4.67 -2.30 -17.89
CA LEU A 64 5.03 -1.13 -18.71
C LEU A 64 4.57 0.21 -18.11
N ALA A 65 3.32 0.30 -17.66
CA ALA A 65 2.82 1.51 -17.01
C ALA A 65 3.56 1.80 -15.70
N CYS A 66 3.89 0.76 -14.94
CA CYS A 66 4.68 0.89 -13.71
C CYS A 66 6.11 1.37 -14.02
N VAL A 67 6.78 0.78 -15.00
CA VAL A 67 8.12 1.20 -15.43
C VAL A 67 8.11 2.64 -15.94
N ALA A 68 7.13 3.01 -16.76
CA ALA A 68 6.95 4.38 -17.22
C ALA A 68 6.79 5.35 -16.04
N TYR A 69 5.99 4.97 -15.03
CA TYR A 69 5.89 5.78 -13.82
C TYR A 69 7.23 5.92 -13.09
N PHE A 70 7.90 4.81 -12.74
CA PHE A 70 9.12 4.86 -11.92
C PHE A 70 10.31 5.49 -12.65
N GLU A 71 10.48 5.23 -13.94
CA GLU A 71 11.65 5.68 -14.68
C GLU A 71 11.44 7.04 -15.37
N LEU A 72 10.20 7.43 -15.68
CA LEU A 72 9.92 8.68 -16.38
C LEU A 72 9.20 9.70 -15.50
N VAL A 73 8.19 9.30 -14.73
CA VAL A 73 7.35 10.25 -13.98
C VAL A 73 7.95 10.58 -12.62
N GLN A 74 8.20 9.58 -11.78
CA GLN A 74 8.68 9.74 -10.41
C GLN A 74 9.98 10.58 -10.30
N PRO A 75 10.99 10.43 -11.17
CA PRO A 75 12.22 11.20 -11.05
C PRO A 75 12.01 12.71 -11.28
N ARG A 76 10.94 13.09 -11.97
CA ARG A 76 10.59 14.50 -12.26
C ARG A 76 9.75 15.14 -11.16
N PHE A 77 8.88 14.38 -10.51
CA PHE A 77 7.92 14.88 -9.51
C PHE A 77 8.26 14.51 -8.05
N GLY A 78 9.29 13.68 -7.86
CA GLY A 78 9.66 13.12 -6.57
C GLY A 78 8.75 11.96 -6.14
N GLU A 79 9.23 11.23 -5.13
CA GLU A 79 8.51 10.14 -4.47
C GLU A 79 7.30 10.70 -3.69
N GLY A 80 6.14 10.08 -3.90
CA GLY A 80 4.92 10.32 -3.16
C GLY A 80 4.87 9.58 -1.82
N LEU A 81 3.67 9.51 -1.24
CA LEU A 81 3.41 8.70 -0.04
C LEU A 81 3.71 7.22 -0.36
N ILE A 82 4.43 6.54 0.52
CA ILE A 82 4.66 5.10 0.41
C ILE A 82 3.53 4.35 1.11
N GLU A 83 2.87 3.48 0.37
CA GLU A 83 1.77 2.64 0.84
C GLU A 83 2.07 1.14 0.63
N ASP A 84 1.26 0.28 1.26
CA ASP A 84 1.31 -1.16 1.05
C ASP A 84 0.91 -1.50 -0.40
N SER A 85 1.70 -2.34 -1.06
CA SER A 85 1.47 -2.79 -2.43
C SER A 85 0.36 -3.84 -2.57
N ARG A 86 -0.02 -4.54 -1.50
CA ARG A 86 -0.96 -5.67 -1.52
C ARG A 86 -2.36 -5.28 -2.01
N PRO A 87 -3.01 -4.19 -1.51
CA PRO A 87 -4.32 -3.80 -2.01
C PRO A 87 -4.32 -3.44 -3.50
N PRO A 88 -3.38 -2.61 -4.03
CA PRO A 88 -3.27 -2.37 -5.47
C PRO A 88 -3.00 -3.63 -6.30
N ARG A 89 -2.21 -4.57 -5.78
CA ARG A 89 -1.97 -5.86 -6.46
C ARG A 89 -3.25 -6.70 -6.55
N PHE A 90 -4.04 -6.75 -5.48
CA PHE A 90 -5.35 -7.40 -5.49
C PHE A 90 -6.30 -6.74 -6.50
N ALA A 91 -6.34 -5.40 -6.54
CA ALA A 91 -7.13 -4.68 -7.54
C ALA A 91 -6.73 -5.04 -8.99
N ASN A 92 -5.43 -5.15 -9.26
CA ASN A 92 -4.93 -5.60 -10.58
C ASN A 92 -5.31 -7.06 -10.89
N GLN A 93 -5.39 -7.95 -9.89
CA GLN A 93 -5.88 -9.32 -10.09
C GLN A 93 -7.36 -9.34 -10.50
N VAL A 94 -8.19 -8.55 -9.82
CA VAL A 94 -9.61 -8.40 -10.19
C VAL A 94 -9.73 -7.85 -11.61
N GLY A 95 -8.97 -6.79 -11.93
CA GLY A 95 -8.92 -6.22 -13.28
C GLY A 95 -8.50 -7.23 -14.35
N PHE A 96 -7.49 -8.05 -14.06
CA PHE A 96 -7.04 -9.14 -14.94
C PHE A 96 -8.16 -10.15 -15.23
N VAL A 97 -8.85 -10.61 -14.19
CA VAL A 97 -9.96 -11.57 -14.35
C VAL A 97 -11.07 -10.97 -15.19
N VAL A 98 -11.52 -9.75 -14.87
CA VAL A 98 -12.62 -9.10 -15.59
C VAL A 98 -12.28 -8.84 -17.05
N LEU A 99 -11.08 -8.31 -17.33
CA LEU A 99 -10.64 -8.04 -18.71
C LEU A 99 -10.44 -9.34 -19.51
N THR A 100 -9.96 -10.41 -18.87
CA THR A 100 -9.88 -11.73 -19.51
C THR A 100 -11.27 -12.24 -19.86
N THR A 101 -12.23 -12.16 -18.93
CA THR A 101 -13.63 -12.53 -19.19
C THR A 101 -14.25 -11.68 -20.30
N ALA A 102 -14.00 -10.37 -20.32
CA ALA A 102 -14.46 -9.47 -21.37
C ALA A 102 -13.90 -9.88 -22.75
N THR A 103 -12.61 -10.21 -22.79
CA THR A 103 -11.93 -10.66 -24.00
C THR A 103 -12.52 -11.99 -24.50
N LEU A 104 -12.70 -12.97 -23.60
CA LEU A 104 -13.31 -14.26 -23.95
C LEU A 104 -14.74 -14.08 -24.44
N ALA A 105 -15.53 -13.20 -23.82
CA ALA A 105 -16.88 -12.88 -24.26
C ALA A 105 -16.90 -12.38 -25.71
N HIS A 106 -15.96 -11.50 -26.11
CA HIS A 106 -15.82 -11.10 -27.51
C HIS A 106 -15.44 -12.26 -28.43
N VAL A 107 -14.51 -13.13 -28.01
CA VAL A 107 -14.06 -14.29 -28.80
C VAL A 107 -15.21 -15.26 -29.08
N VAL A 108 -16.11 -15.48 -28.12
CA VAL A 108 -17.26 -16.39 -28.29
C VAL A 108 -18.52 -15.70 -28.83
N GLY A 109 -18.42 -14.44 -29.25
CA GLY A 109 -19.53 -13.69 -29.86
C GLY A 109 -20.50 -13.02 -28.89
N LEU A 110 -20.27 -13.09 -27.58
CA LEU A 110 -21.04 -12.39 -26.53
C LEU A 110 -20.59 -10.92 -26.40
N THR A 111 -20.64 -10.18 -27.50
CA THR A 111 -20.05 -8.83 -27.62
C THR A 111 -20.65 -7.82 -26.65
N ALA A 112 -21.95 -7.88 -26.37
CA ALA A 112 -22.60 -6.99 -25.41
C ALA A 112 -22.02 -7.16 -23.99
N ILE A 113 -21.74 -8.40 -23.57
CA ILE A 113 -21.12 -8.70 -22.28
C ILE A 113 -19.68 -8.19 -22.27
N GLY A 114 -18.91 -8.48 -23.32
CA GLY A 114 -17.52 -8.01 -23.47
C GLY A 114 -17.40 -6.48 -23.37
N THR A 115 -18.20 -5.77 -24.16
CA THR A 115 -18.24 -4.30 -24.15
C THR A 115 -18.72 -3.74 -22.81
N GLY A 116 -19.73 -4.36 -22.19
CA GLY A 116 -20.23 -3.95 -20.87
C GLY A 116 -19.16 -4.07 -19.79
N LEU A 117 -18.40 -5.16 -19.76
CA LEU A 117 -17.27 -5.34 -18.85
C LEU A 117 -16.11 -4.37 -19.15
N GLY A 118 -15.87 -4.06 -20.42
CA GLY A 118 -14.92 -3.03 -20.84
C GLY A 118 -15.27 -1.65 -20.28
N TRP A 119 -16.53 -1.24 -20.39
CA TRP A 119 -17.04 0.02 -19.82
C TRP A 119 -16.93 0.06 -18.30
N LEU A 120 -17.25 -1.06 -17.64
CA LEU A 120 -17.10 -1.20 -16.18
C LEU A 120 -15.65 -0.95 -15.76
N ILE A 121 -14.68 -1.60 -16.42
CA ILE A 121 -13.26 -1.42 -16.09
C ILE A 121 -12.78 0.00 -16.42
N ALA A 122 -13.16 0.56 -17.57
CA ALA A 122 -12.84 1.93 -17.94
C ALA A 122 -13.32 2.92 -16.86
N GLY A 123 -14.59 2.80 -16.45
CA GLY A 123 -15.18 3.65 -15.42
C GLY A 123 -14.50 3.52 -14.06
N LEU A 124 -14.33 2.30 -13.54
CA LEU A 124 -13.71 2.07 -12.23
C LEU A 124 -12.24 2.51 -12.21
N ALA A 125 -11.48 2.24 -13.27
CA ALA A 125 -10.06 2.61 -13.34
C ALA A 125 -9.88 4.13 -13.44
N LEU A 126 -10.70 4.83 -14.25
CA LEU A 126 -10.66 6.29 -14.35
C LEU A 126 -11.13 6.98 -13.07
N LEU A 127 -12.13 6.41 -12.39
CA LEU A 127 -12.55 6.88 -11.07
C LEU A 127 -11.41 6.75 -10.06
N ALA A 128 -10.73 5.61 -10.02
CA ALA A 128 -9.58 5.39 -9.13
C ALA A 128 -8.40 6.32 -9.47
N ALA A 129 -8.17 6.59 -10.75
CA ALA A 129 -7.11 7.49 -11.22
C ALA A 129 -7.35 8.95 -10.78
N THR A 130 -8.59 9.41 -10.82
CA THR A 130 -8.94 10.82 -10.54
C THR A 130 -9.20 11.09 -9.07
N THR A 131 -9.88 10.18 -8.36
CA THR A 131 -10.28 10.37 -6.95
C THR A 131 -9.35 9.70 -5.95
N GLY A 132 -8.56 8.71 -6.38
CA GLY A 132 -7.83 7.82 -5.48
C GLY A 132 -8.71 6.75 -4.82
N MET A 133 -10.03 6.74 -5.04
CA MET A 133 -10.93 5.69 -4.57
C MET A 133 -10.85 4.47 -5.49
N CYS A 134 -10.10 3.45 -5.08
CA CYS A 134 -10.03 2.18 -5.78
C CYS A 134 -10.93 1.13 -5.10
N ALA A 135 -12.02 0.74 -5.76
CA ALA A 135 -12.94 -0.28 -5.24
C ALA A 135 -12.24 -1.59 -4.87
N GLY A 136 -11.24 -2.02 -5.65
CA GLY A 136 -10.44 -3.20 -5.35
C GLY A 136 -9.64 -3.08 -4.06
N CYS A 137 -9.03 -1.92 -3.80
CA CYS A 137 -8.29 -1.67 -2.57
C CYS A 137 -9.22 -1.68 -1.34
N GLU A 138 -10.42 -1.10 -1.45
CA GLU A 138 -11.40 -1.10 -0.36
C GLU A 138 -11.94 -2.51 -0.08
N MET A 139 -12.26 -3.29 -1.12
CA MET A 139 -12.63 -4.70 -0.96
C MET A 139 -11.54 -5.51 -0.24
N TYR A 140 -10.27 -5.28 -0.57
CA TYR A 140 -9.15 -5.92 0.11
C TYR A 140 -9.09 -5.54 1.60
N ARG A 141 -9.23 -4.25 1.93
CA ARG A 141 -9.22 -3.76 3.32
C ARG A 141 -10.38 -4.33 4.13
N ILE A 142 -11.59 -4.35 3.56
CA ILE A 142 -12.77 -4.95 4.19
C ILE A 142 -12.54 -6.44 4.42
N GLY A 143 -12.06 -7.17 3.41
CA GLY A 143 -11.74 -8.59 3.53
C GLY A 143 -10.65 -8.89 4.57
N ALA A 144 -9.64 -8.04 4.67
CA ALA A 144 -8.61 -8.15 5.70
C ALA A 144 -9.17 -7.99 7.12
N ARG A 145 -10.06 -7.01 7.33
CA ARG A 145 -10.78 -6.82 8.60
C ARG A 145 -11.65 -8.02 8.96
N LEU A 146 -12.40 -8.56 7.99
CA LEU A 146 -13.27 -9.72 8.18
C LEU A 146 -12.49 -11.00 8.51
N ARG A 147 -11.26 -11.16 8.00
CA ARG A 147 -10.37 -12.28 8.32
C ARG A 147 -9.71 -12.20 9.71
N GLY A 148 -10.09 -11.22 10.52
CA GLY A 148 -9.61 -11.11 11.90
C GLY A 148 -8.18 -10.57 12.00
N ILE A 149 -7.66 -9.89 10.98
CA ILE A 149 -6.49 -9.02 11.14
C ILE A 149 -6.96 -7.82 11.98
N ARG A 150 -7.01 -8.03 13.29
CA ARG A 150 -7.36 -7.05 14.31
C ARG A 150 -6.10 -6.71 15.09
N ARG A 151 -6.05 -5.49 15.64
CA ARG A 151 -5.12 -5.17 16.72
C ARG A 151 -5.21 -6.25 17.78
N ARG A 152 -4.05 -6.78 18.17
CA ARG A 152 -3.92 -7.42 19.46
C ARG A 152 -3.81 -6.29 20.47
N ASP A 153 -4.69 -6.28 21.48
CA ASP A 153 -4.50 -5.39 22.62
C ASP A 153 -3.21 -5.82 23.32
N ILE A 154 -2.29 -4.87 23.44
CA ILE A 154 -1.02 -5.06 24.13
C ILE A 154 -1.22 -4.51 25.53
N ASP A 155 -1.26 -5.37 26.53
CA ASP A 155 -1.50 -4.95 27.92
C ASP A 155 -0.22 -4.47 28.61
N ARG A 156 0.94 -5.00 28.19
CA ARG A 156 2.23 -4.73 28.82
C ARG A 156 3.40 -4.80 27.83
N VAL A 157 4.40 -3.95 28.05
CA VAL A 157 5.65 -3.88 27.30
C VAL A 157 6.84 -3.92 28.26
N GLU A 158 7.82 -4.78 27.99
CA GLU A 158 9.05 -4.86 28.78
C GLU A 158 10.03 -3.78 28.30
N LEU A 159 10.09 -2.68 29.05
CA LEU A 159 10.91 -1.50 28.72
C LEU A 159 12.41 -1.81 28.63
N THR A 160 12.89 -2.84 29.35
CA THR A 160 14.29 -3.28 29.33
C THR A 160 14.73 -3.84 27.97
N GLU A 161 13.80 -4.36 27.16
CA GLU A 161 14.11 -4.96 25.84
C GLU A 161 14.17 -3.92 24.70
N LEU A 162 13.68 -2.70 24.96
CA LEU A 162 13.54 -1.63 23.97
C LEU A 162 14.83 -0.82 23.74
N GLY A 163 15.91 -1.09 24.49
CA GLY A 163 17.17 -0.30 24.47
C GLY A 163 17.23 0.74 25.59
N GLU A 164 18.36 1.45 25.75
CA GLU A 164 18.59 2.40 26.85
C GLU A 164 17.51 3.49 26.94
N VAL A 165 16.54 3.27 27.82
CA VAL A 165 15.56 4.28 28.21
C VAL A 165 16.24 5.21 29.22
N SER A 166 17.03 6.17 28.70
CA SER A 166 17.74 7.13 29.55
C SER A 166 16.74 8.02 30.30
N GLY A 167 16.60 7.79 31.61
CA GLY A 167 15.94 8.71 32.56
C GLY A 167 14.42 8.57 32.70
N VAL A 168 13.88 7.36 32.88
CA VAL A 168 12.49 7.21 33.38
C VAL A 168 12.46 7.50 34.88
N ASP A 169 12.11 8.72 35.24
CA ASP A 169 11.72 9.06 36.61
C ASP A 169 10.47 8.25 37.00
N ALA A 170 10.40 7.81 38.26
CA ALA A 170 9.29 7.05 38.81
C ALA A 170 7.98 7.86 38.77
N GLY A 171 7.28 7.83 37.62
CA GLY A 171 6.02 8.55 37.40
C GLY A 171 5.78 9.04 35.96
N GLY A 172 6.76 8.96 35.05
CA GLY A 172 6.61 9.44 33.67
C GLY A 172 5.91 8.44 32.73
N GLU A 173 5.11 8.95 31.79
CA GLU A 173 4.60 8.19 30.64
C GLU A 173 5.62 8.16 29.50
N LEU A 174 5.76 7.02 28.84
CA LEU A 174 6.62 6.81 27.66
C LEU A 174 5.77 6.43 26.44
N VAL A 175 6.03 7.04 25.29
CA VAL A 175 5.42 6.63 24.02
C VAL A 175 6.33 5.63 23.31
N VAL A 176 5.87 4.40 23.12
CA VAL A 176 6.57 3.38 22.32
C VAL A 176 5.92 3.31 20.94
N ALA A 177 6.68 3.60 19.90
CA ALA A 177 6.22 3.61 18.51
C ALA A 177 6.92 2.50 17.71
N PHE A 178 6.20 1.44 17.37
CA PHE A 178 6.66 0.45 16.40
C PHE A 178 6.46 1.00 14.99
N GLY A 179 7.56 1.13 14.24
CA GLY A 179 7.59 1.74 12.92
C GLY A 179 8.40 0.91 11.92
N HIS A 180 8.42 1.38 10.67
CA HIS A 180 9.23 0.81 9.59
C HIS A 180 9.83 1.94 8.75
N PRO A 181 11.06 1.83 8.23
CA PRO A 181 11.77 2.93 7.58
C PRO A 181 11.19 3.30 6.21
N LEU A 182 10.37 2.41 5.63
CA LEU A 182 9.63 2.67 4.39
C LEU A 182 8.20 3.19 4.64
N CYS A 183 7.72 3.19 5.88
CA CYS A 183 6.36 3.62 6.21
C CYS A 183 6.31 5.15 6.34
N THR A 184 5.56 5.83 5.47
CA THR A 184 5.50 7.30 5.52
C THR A 184 4.77 7.81 6.75
N ASP A 185 3.68 7.17 7.17
CA ASP A 185 2.96 7.54 8.40
C ASP A 185 3.87 7.41 9.63
N CYS A 186 4.74 6.41 9.66
CA CYS A 186 5.74 6.23 10.71
C CYS A 186 6.75 7.37 10.74
N LYS A 187 7.20 7.87 9.57
CA LYS A 187 8.10 9.02 9.48
C LYS A 187 7.44 10.30 9.97
N THR A 188 6.18 10.54 9.57
CA THR A 188 5.39 11.69 10.02
C THR A 188 5.22 11.66 11.54
N LEU A 189 4.77 10.53 12.07
CA LEU A 189 4.61 10.31 13.51
C LEU A 189 5.91 10.51 14.28
N ILE A 190 7.03 9.93 13.83
CA ILE A 190 8.33 10.10 14.50
C ILE A 190 8.77 11.57 14.44
N GLY A 191 8.51 12.28 13.34
CA GLY A 191 8.77 13.71 13.24
C GLY A 191 7.94 14.53 14.24
N GLU A 192 6.65 14.22 14.38
CA GLU A 192 5.76 14.84 15.37
C GLU A 192 6.24 14.58 16.80
N LEU A 193 6.56 13.32 17.12
CA LEU A 193 7.10 12.92 18.43
C LEU A 193 8.45 13.60 18.74
N ALA A 194 9.33 13.71 17.74
CA ALA A 194 10.63 14.38 17.88
C ALA A 194 10.49 15.90 18.13
N SER A 195 9.42 16.52 17.64
CA SER A 195 9.11 17.94 17.88
C SER A 195 8.29 18.19 19.15
N GLY A 196 7.71 17.13 19.71
CA GLY A 196 6.88 17.19 20.91
C GLY A 196 7.67 17.22 22.21
N THR A 197 6.96 17.37 23.32
CA THR A 197 7.53 17.32 24.68
C THR A 197 7.44 15.93 25.31
N GLN A 198 6.77 14.97 24.66
CA GLN A 198 6.61 13.63 25.19
C GLN A 198 7.91 12.83 25.05
N ARG A 199 8.24 12.02 26.05
CA ARG A 199 9.32 11.04 25.93
C ARG A 199 8.85 9.89 25.03
N TRP A 200 9.70 9.48 24.09
CA TRP A 200 9.35 8.42 23.16
C TRP A 200 10.54 7.52 22.80
N VAL A 201 10.23 6.31 22.38
CA VAL A 201 11.16 5.32 21.81
C VAL A 201 10.53 4.77 20.54
N SER A 202 11.30 4.73 19.44
CA SER A 202 10.89 4.00 18.25
C SER A 202 11.53 2.62 18.19
N VAL A 203 10.74 1.64 17.79
CA VAL A 203 11.21 0.28 17.47
C VAL A 203 11.06 0.10 15.97
N ASP A 204 12.17 -0.03 15.26
CA ASP A 204 12.15 -0.42 13.85
C ASP A 204 11.89 -1.93 13.75
N VAL A 205 10.71 -2.31 13.24
CA VAL A 205 10.31 -3.71 13.11
C VAL A 205 11.16 -4.48 12.08
N ARG A 206 11.87 -3.78 11.20
CA ARG A 206 12.85 -4.38 10.28
C ARG A 206 14.07 -4.90 11.05
N ASP A 207 14.54 -4.10 12.02
CA ASP A 207 15.77 -4.38 12.75
C ASP A 207 15.49 -5.23 14.00
N ARG A 208 14.28 -5.12 14.58
CA ARG A 208 13.79 -5.89 15.75
C ARG A 208 12.49 -6.66 15.48
N PRO A 209 12.48 -7.63 14.52
CA PRO A 209 11.28 -8.40 14.20
C PRO A 209 10.86 -9.37 15.33
N ASP A 210 11.78 -9.69 16.24
CA ASP A 210 11.52 -10.42 17.48
C ASP A 210 10.50 -9.68 18.37
N LEU A 211 10.69 -8.38 18.58
CA LEU A 211 9.78 -7.56 19.38
C LEU A 211 8.41 -7.41 18.71
N ALA A 212 8.39 -7.18 17.40
CA ALA A 212 7.13 -7.12 16.65
C ALA A 212 6.32 -8.41 16.79
N ARG A 213 6.97 -9.58 16.75
CA ARG A 213 6.32 -10.88 16.98
C ARG A 213 5.88 -11.06 18.44
N LYS A 214 6.74 -10.73 19.42
CA LYS A 214 6.46 -10.84 20.86
C LYS A 214 5.19 -10.06 21.23
N TYR A 215 5.11 -8.82 20.78
CA TYR A 215 3.98 -7.93 21.07
C TYR A 215 2.83 -8.02 20.05
N GLY A 216 2.90 -8.93 19.08
CA GLY A 216 1.83 -9.12 18.09
C GLY A 216 1.55 -7.91 17.19
N VAL A 217 2.58 -7.09 16.93
CA VAL A 217 2.51 -5.92 16.05
C VAL A 217 2.40 -6.41 14.60
N ALA A 218 1.17 -6.44 14.10
CA ALA A 218 0.87 -6.87 12.73
C ALA A 218 0.89 -5.71 11.70
N LEU A 219 0.69 -4.48 12.18
CA LEU A 219 0.59 -3.26 11.38
C LEU A 219 1.44 -2.15 12.01
N VAL A 220 2.03 -1.30 11.18
CA VAL A 220 2.77 -0.11 11.61
C VAL A 220 2.20 1.15 10.92
N PRO A 221 2.22 2.32 11.57
CA PRO A 221 2.74 2.54 12.93
C PRO A 221 1.81 1.98 14.01
N THR A 222 2.39 1.30 15.01
CA THR A 222 1.67 0.95 16.26
C THR A 222 2.23 1.79 17.40
N VAL A 223 1.37 2.52 18.11
CA VAL A 223 1.76 3.49 19.14
C VAL A 223 1.12 3.15 20.47
N LEU A 224 1.96 2.98 21.49
CA LEU A 224 1.59 2.64 22.84
C LEU A 224 2.02 3.76 23.78
N ARG A 225 1.11 4.26 24.61
CA ARG A 225 1.49 4.99 25.83
C ARG A 225 1.67 3.98 26.95
N VAL A 226 2.84 3.98 27.54
CA VAL A 226 3.27 2.99 28.53
C VAL A 226 3.65 3.72 29.81
N ALA A 227 3.17 3.22 30.95
CA ALA A 227 3.61 3.69 32.26
C ALA A 227 5.02 3.17 32.59
N ALA A 228 5.65 3.75 33.61
CA ALA A 228 7.00 3.36 34.05
C ALA A 228 7.13 1.88 34.47
N ASP A 229 6.03 1.21 34.83
CA ASP A 229 5.95 -0.22 35.18
C ASP A 229 5.80 -1.17 33.96
N GLY A 230 5.78 -0.58 32.75
CA GLY A 230 5.59 -1.28 31.49
C GLY A 230 4.12 -1.51 31.10
N ARG A 231 3.15 -1.08 31.90
CA ARG A 231 1.72 -1.24 31.59
C ARG A 231 1.29 -0.29 30.49
N VAL A 232 0.55 -0.80 29.50
CA VAL A 232 0.01 0.04 28.43
C VAL A 232 -1.22 0.77 28.95
N LEU A 233 -1.15 2.10 28.95
CA LEU A 233 -2.23 2.99 29.35
C LEU A 233 -3.21 3.21 28.20
N HIS A 234 -2.69 3.34 26.97
CA HIS A 234 -3.51 3.58 25.78
C HIS A 234 -2.78 3.17 24.50
N GLN A 235 -3.45 2.43 23.61
CA GLN A 235 -2.95 2.14 22.26
C GLN A 235 -3.57 3.13 21.26
N VAL A 236 -2.76 4.10 20.82
CA VAL A 236 -3.22 5.25 20.02
C VAL A 236 -3.34 4.88 18.52
N ALA A 237 -2.40 4.09 17.99
CA ALA A 237 -2.32 3.73 16.56
C ALA A 237 -1.89 2.25 16.40
N GLY A 238 -2.23 1.63 15.25
CA GLY A 238 -2.15 0.18 14.96
C GLY A 238 -3.36 -0.34 14.19
#